data_AF-A0A5J6MNP0-F1
#
_entry.id   AF-A0A5J6MNP0-F1
#
_cell.length_a   1.000
_cell.length_b   1.000
_cell.length_c   1.000
_cell.angle_alpha   90.00
_cell.angle_beta   90.00
_cell.angle_gamma   90.00
#
_symmetry.space_group_name_H-M   'P 1'
#
loop_
_entity.id
_entity.type
_entity.pdbx_description
1 polymer ?
#
loop_
_entity_poly.entity_id
_entity_poly.type
_entity_poly.pdbx_seq_one_letter_code
_entity_poly.pdbx_strand_id
1 'polypeptide(L)'
;MSIDTNALLTILGMGAVTYATRVGGYALLHLFPVRGRLKAGLEAVPVAILTAIIAPAVLAAGLADALAALVTVLLALRFPMLVAFIGGVGSVILLRWWLG
;
A
#
# COMPACT_ATOMS: atom_id res chain seq x y z
N MET A 1 -33.20 12.59 -1.57
CA MET A 1 -32.11 11.65 -1.90
C MET A 1 -32.74 10.42 -2.53
N SER A 2 -32.87 10.38 -3.85
CA SER A 2 -33.34 9.19 -4.57
C SER A 2 -32.19 8.19 -4.68
N ILE A 3 -32.46 6.90 -4.50
CA ILE A 3 -31.48 5.86 -4.76
C ILE A 3 -31.27 5.80 -6.27
N ASP A 4 -30.04 6.08 -6.70
CA ASP A 4 -29.62 5.87 -8.07
C ASP A 4 -29.40 4.38 -8.29
N THR A 5 -30.28 3.75 -9.08
CA THR A 5 -30.22 2.32 -9.41
C THR A 5 -28.88 1.93 -10.03
N ASN A 6 -28.26 2.81 -10.83
CA ASN A 6 -26.96 2.52 -11.44
C ASN A 6 -25.85 2.50 -10.40
N ALA A 7 -25.86 3.45 -9.46
CA ALA A 7 -24.91 3.47 -8.35
C ALA A 7 -25.07 2.23 -7.47
N LEU A 8 -26.32 1.83 -7.18
CA LEU A 8 -26.63 0.64 -6.39
C LEU A 8 -26.09 -0.64 -7.08
N LEU A 9 -26.40 -0.82 -8.38
CA LEU A 9 -25.91 -1.96 -9.15
C LEU A 9 -24.38 -1.98 -9.25
N THR A 10 -23.75 -0.81 -9.39
CA THR A 10 -22.29 -0.68 -9.43
C THR A 10 -21.64 -1.12 -8.12
N ILE A 11 -22.16 -0.67 -6.98
CA ILE A 11 -21.66 -1.05 -5.65
C ILE A 11 -21.83 -2.56 -5.43
N LEU A 12 -23.01 -3.11 -5.76
CA LEU A 12 -23.26 -4.55 -5.65
C LEU A 12 -22.32 -5.35 -6.56
N GLY A 13 -22.07 -4.87 -7.78
CA GLY A 13 -21.12 -5.47 -8.72
C GLY A 13 -19.68 -5.45 -8.19
N MET A 14 -19.20 -4.30 -7.69
CA MET A 14 -17.88 -4.19 -7.07
C MET A 14 -17.74 -5.13 -5.86
N GLY A 15 -18.78 -5.22 -5.03
CA GLY A 15 -18.83 -6.13 -3.89
C GLY A 15 -18.77 -7.60 -4.32
N ALA A 16 -19.57 -7.98 -5.32
CA ALA A 16 -19.59 -9.35 -5.86
C ALA A 16 -18.22 -9.76 -6.42
N VAL A 17 -17.57 -8.89 -7.20
CA VAL A 17 -16.23 -9.15 -7.74
C VAL A 17 -15.17 -9.23 -6.63
N THR A 18 -15.24 -8.35 -5.63
CA THR A 18 -14.33 -8.38 -4.47
C THR A 18 -14.49 -9.67 -3.67
N TYR A 19 -15.72 -10.12 -3.47
CA TYR A 19 -15.99 -11.38 -2.78
C TYR A 19 -15.54 -12.58 -3.60
N ALA A 20 -15.81 -12.58 -4.91
CA ALA A 20 -15.39 -13.64 -5.82
C ALA A 20 -13.86 -13.81 -5.87
N THR A 21 -13.12 -12.70 -5.92
CA THR A 21 -11.64 -12.74 -5.89
C THR A 21 -11.11 -13.28 -4.55
N ARG A 22 -11.74 -12.94 -3.42
CA ARG A 22 -11.38 -13.48 -2.10
C ARG A 22 -11.64 -14.98 -2.00
N VAL A 23 -12.84 -15.43 -2.35
CA VAL A 23 -13.20 -16.87 -2.33
C VAL A 23 -12.36 -17.66 -3.34
N GLY A 24 -12.15 -17.11 -4.53
CA GLY A 24 -11.29 -17.69 -5.56
C GLY A 24 -9.86 -17.90 -5.06
N GLY A 25 -9.29 -16.93 -4.33
CA GLY A 25 -7.97 -17.08 -3.71
C GLY A 25 -7.92 -18.24 -2.71
N TYR A 26 -8.92 -18.37 -1.84
CA TYR A 26 -8.99 -19.50 -0.91
C TYR A 26 -9.13 -20.85 -1.62
N ALA A 27 -10.01 -20.94 -2.63
CA ALA A 27 -10.18 -22.15 -3.42
C ALA A 27 -8.87 -22.53 -4.16
N LEU A 28 -8.18 -21.53 -4.73
CA LEU A 28 -6.92 -21.74 -5.43
C LEU A 28 -5.82 -22.26 -4.49
N LEU A 29 -5.68 -21.67 -3.31
CA LEU A 29 -4.70 -22.12 -2.30
C LEU A 29 -5.03 -23.51 -1.74
N HIS A 30 -6.29 -23.95 -1.82
CA HIS A 30 -6.69 -25.31 -1.46
C HIS A 30 -6.31 -26.32 -2.55
N LEU A 31 -6.35 -25.92 -3.83
CA LEU A 31 -6.04 -26.78 -4.98
C LEU A 31 -4.53 -26.93 -5.23
N PHE A 32 -3.72 -25.93 -4.85
CA PHE A 32 -2.28 -25.92 -5.10
C PHE A 32 -1.47 -25.99 -3.80
N PRO A 33 -0.59 -27.00 -3.61
CA PRO A 33 0.22 -27.10 -2.40
C PRO A 33 1.25 -25.97 -2.33
N VAL A 34 1.08 -25.07 -1.37
CA VAL A 34 1.98 -23.94 -1.12
C VAL A 34 3.28 -24.45 -0.49
N ARG A 35 4.35 -24.56 -1.29
CA ARG A 35 5.68 -25.03 -0.84
C ARG A 35 6.81 -24.21 -1.44
N GLY A 36 7.95 -24.19 -0.75
CA GLY A 36 9.20 -23.58 -1.22
C GLY A 36 9.03 -22.13 -1.67
N ARG A 37 9.37 -21.85 -2.94
CA ARG A 37 9.38 -20.50 -3.53
C ARG A 37 8.00 -19.84 -3.55
N LEU A 38 6.93 -20.61 -3.73
CA LEU A 38 5.56 -20.07 -3.74
C LEU A 38 5.17 -19.52 -2.37
N LYS A 39 5.52 -20.23 -1.29
CA LYS A 39 5.26 -19.78 0.08
C LYS A 39 6.00 -18.48 0.39
N ALA A 40 7.29 -18.43 0.06
CA ALA A 40 8.11 -17.22 0.26
C ALA A 40 7.56 -16.02 -0.53
N GLY A 41 7.08 -16.26 -1.76
CA GLY A 41 6.39 -15.24 -2.55
C GLY A 41 5.15 -14.70 -1.84
N LEU A 42 4.26 -15.59 -1.39
CA LEU A 42 3.03 -15.21 -0.70
C LEU A 42 3.27 -14.47 0.63
N GLU A 43 4.29 -14.83 1.39
CA GLU A 43 4.69 -14.13 2.61
C GLU A 43 5.22 -12.71 2.33
N ALA A 44 5.81 -12.49 1.16
CA ALA A 44 6.30 -11.17 0.72
C ALA A 44 5.21 -10.27 0.10
N VAL A 45 4.07 -10.83 -0.33
CA VAL A 45 2.99 -10.10 -0.99
C VAL A 45 2.51 -8.86 -0.20
N PRO A 46 2.25 -8.93 1.12
CA PRO A 46 1.71 -7.77 1.84
C PRO A 46 2.65 -6.56 1.79
N VAL A 47 3.95 -6.79 2.02
CA VAL A 47 4.96 -5.73 1.97
C VAL A 47 5.13 -5.22 0.54
N ALA A 48 5.18 -6.13 -0.45
CA ALA A 48 5.31 -5.76 -1.86
C ALA A 48 4.16 -4.85 -2.33
N ILE A 49 2.91 -5.20 -2.01
CA ILE A 49 1.73 -4.38 -2.36
C ILE A 49 1.81 -3.00 -1.72
N LEU A 50 2.11 -2.92 -0.42
CA LEU A 50 2.23 -1.64 0.28
C LEU A 50 3.30 -0.76 -0.37
N THR A 51 4.48 -1.31 -0.64
CA THR A 51 5.55 -0.56 -1.30
C THR A 51 5.19 -0.13 -2.72
N ALA A 52 4.52 -0.98 -3.50
CA ALA A 52 4.09 -0.69 -4.86
C ALA A 52 3.02 0.41 -4.93
N ILE A 53 2.21 0.58 -3.88
CA ILE A 53 1.20 1.65 -3.80
C ILE A 53 1.83 2.95 -3.25
N ILE A 54 2.64 2.86 -2.19
CA ILE A 54 3.18 4.02 -1.51
C ILE A 54 4.26 4.73 -2.35
N ALA A 55 5.16 3.97 -2.99
CA ALA A 55 6.24 4.55 -3.77
C ALA A 55 5.76 5.53 -4.86
N PRO A 56 4.82 5.15 -5.77
CA PRO A 56 4.30 6.09 -6.76
C PRO A 56 3.45 7.19 -6.12
N ALA A 57 2.70 6.91 -5.04
CA ALA A 57 1.89 7.91 -4.38
C ALA A 57 2.75 9.06 -3.82
N VAL A 58 3.88 8.75 -3.20
CA VAL A 58 4.78 9.78 -2.66
C VAL A 58 5.53 10.53 -3.75
N LEU A 59 5.92 9.85 -4.84
CA LEU A 59 6.53 10.52 -6.00
C LEU A 59 5.55 11.46 -6.71
N ALA A 60 4.26 11.12 -6.74
CA ALA A 60 3.21 11.94 -7.35
C ALA A 60 2.73 13.10 -6.45
N ALA A 61 2.98 13.05 -5.14
CA ALA A 61 2.51 14.07 -4.20
C ALA A 61 3.29 15.39 -4.28
N GLY A 62 4.54 15.36 -4.76
CA GLY A 62 5.37 16.54 -5.00
C GLY A 62 6.82 16.36 -4.58
N LEU A 63 7.68 17.34 -4.90
CA LEU A 63 9.11 17.29 -4.58
C LEU A 63 9.37 17.22 -3.06
N ALA A 64 8.57 17.91 -2.25
CA ALA A 64 8.70 17.90 -0.80
C ALA A 64 8.48 16.49 -0.22
N ASP A 65 7.40 15.82 -0.63
CA ASP A 65 7.07 14.48 -0.14
C ASP A 65 8.06 13.42 -0.66
N ALA A 66 8.51 13.54 -1.92
CA ALA A 66 9.54 12.67 -2.48
C ALA A 66 10.88 12.74 -1.71
N LEU A 67 11.33 13.95 -1.37
CA LEU A 67 12.54 14.15 -0.55
C LEU A 67 12.34 13.63 0.88
N ALA A 68 11.16 13.83 1.46
CA ALA A 68 10.84 13.33 2.79
C ALA A 68 10.85 11.79 2.85
N ALA A 69 10.31 11.11 1.82
CA ALA A 69 10.41 9.66 1.70
C ALA A 69 11.85 9.19 1.54
N LEU A 70 12.68 9.89 0.75
CA LEU A 70 14.10 9.55 0.62
C LEU A 70 14.80 9.61 1.98
N VAL A 71 14.58 10.67 2.76
CA VAL A 71 15.11 10.80 4.13
C VAL A 71 14.63 9.65 5.01
N THR A 72 13.34 9.31 4.93
CA THR A 72 12.75 8.22 5.72
C THR A 72 13.41 6.88 5.40
N VAL A 73 13.64 6.59 4.11
CA VAL A 73 14.34 5.37 3.66
C VAL A 73 15.78 5.34 4.20
N LEU A 74 16.51 6.45 4.10
CA LEU A 74 17.89 6.54 4.62
C LEU A 74 17.95 6.30 6.13
N LEU A 75 16.99 6.84 6.89
CA LEU A 75 16.89 6.61 8.33
C LEU A 75 16.53 5.15 8.66
N ALA A 76 15.58 4.56 7.93
CA ALA A 76 15.14 3.19 8.13
C ALA A 76 16.25 2.15 7.89
N LEU A 77 17.22 2.46 7.02
CA LEU A 77 18.36 1.57 6.74
C LEU A 77 19.38 1.52 7.88
N ARG A 78 19.47 2.55 8.74
CA ARG A 78 20.54 2.67 9.73
C ARG A 78 20.07 2.71 11.19
N PHE A 79 18.85 3.19 11.44
CA PHE A 79 18.33 3.49 12.77
C PHE A 79 17.11 2.62 13.14
N PRO A 80 16.74 2.56 14.44
CA PRO A 80 15.50 1.90 14.88
C PRO A 80 14.26 2.47 14.19
N MET A 81 13.23 1.65 14.00
CA MET A 81 11.98 2.06 13.32
C MET A 81 11.35 3.32 13.92
N LEU A 82 11.46 3.53 15.23
CA LEU A 82 10.94 4.73 15.90
C LEU A 82 11.64 6.00 15.41
N VAL A 83 12.96 5.95 15.20
CA VAL A 83 13.74 7.09 14.69
C VAL A 83 13.38 7.37 13.23
N ALA A 84 13.25 6.33 12.42
CA ALA A 84 12.81 6.48 11.03
C ALA A 84 11.40 7.07 10.92
N PHE A 85 10.48 6.64 11.80
CA PHE A 85 9.12 7.16 11.87
C PHE A 85 9.08 8.64 12.25
N ILE A 86 9.71 9.01 13.38
CA ILE A 86 9.73 10.40 13.85
C ILE A 86 10.46 11.29 12.85
N GLY A 87 11.60 10.83 12.32
CA GLY A 87 12.39 11.56 11.33
C GLY A 87 11.65 11.73 10.00
N GLY A 88 10.88 10.73 9.57
CA GLY A 88 10.04 10.81 8.37
C GLY A 88 8.88 11.79 8.53
N VAL A 89 8.16 11.74 9.65
CA VAL A 89 7.08 12.72 9.92
C VAL A 89 7.66 14.14 10.02
N GLY A 90 8.77 14.30 10.73
CA GLY A 90 9.46 15.58 10.86
C GLY A 90 9.95 16.12 9.51
N SER A 91 10.49 15.27 8.65
CA SER A 91 10.97 15.69 7.32
C SER A 91 9.82 16.14 6.41
N VAL A 92 8.68 15.43 6.41
CA VAL A 92 7.48 15.87 5.65
C VAL A 92 7.02 17.25 6.12
N ILE A 93 6.90 17.47 7.43
CA ILE A 93 6.46 18.76 7.99
C ILE A 93 7.42 19.88 7.58
N LEU A 94 8.72 19.68 7.77
CA LEU A 94 9.73 20.68 7.45
C LEU A 94 9.78 21.00 5.95
N LEU A 95 9.78 19.96 5.10
CA LEU A 95 9.88 20.14 3.65
C LEU A 95 8.63 20.77 3.07
N ARG A 96 7.44 20.42 3.56
CA ARG A 96 6.19 21.07 3.13
C ARG A 96 6.11 22.51 3.61
N TRP A 97 6.69 22.85 4.76
CA TRP A 97 6.74 24.24 5.23
C TRP A 97 7.72 25.12 4.44
N TRP A 98 8.81 24.55 3.93
CA TRP A 98 9.83 25.28 3.15
C TRP A 98 9.54 25.35 1.65
N LEU A 99 8.98 24.29 1.05
CA LEU A 99 8.76 24.17 -0.40
C LEU A 99 7.30 24.29 -0.84
N GLY A 100 6.35 24.27 0.10
CA GLY A 100 4.91 24.42 -0.16
C GLY A 100 4.40 25.80 0.24
#